data_AF-A0A497M354-F1
#
_entry.id   AF-A0A497M354-F1
#
_cell.length_a   1.000
_cell.length_b   1.000
_cell.length_c   1.000
_cell.angle_alpha   90.00
_cell.angle_beta   90.00
_cell.angle_gamma   90.00
#
_symmetry.space_group_name_H-M   'P 1'
#
loop_
_entity.id
_entity.type
_entity.pdbx_description
1 polymer ?
#
loop_
_entity_poly.entity_id
_entity_poly.type
_entity_poly.pdbx_seq_one_letter_code
_entity_poly.pdbx_strand_id
1 'polypeptide(L)' 'MLTIKNLDFNFENSPVKVIANRNCPEIKLAGLTVGPFEEGNEYEVRYWIARELVKSGIARFRAEER' A
#
# COMPACT_ATOMS: atom_id res chain seq x y z
N MET A 1 -21.75 19.04 -2.11
CA MET A 1 -21.50 18.77 -0.68
C MET A 1 -20.67 17.50 -0.59
N LEU A 2 -19.40 17.57 -0.17
CA LEU A 2 -18.54 16.40 0.00
C LEU A 2 -18.98 15.68 1.28
N THR A 3 -19.66 14.55 1.15
CA THR A 3 -20.00 13.66 2.26
C THR A 3 -18.76 12.93 2.77
N ILE A 4 -18.69 12.64 4.07
CA ILE A 4 -17.57 11.95 4.74
C ILE A 4 -17.16 10.67 3.98
N LYS A 5 -18.13 9.89 3.48
CA LYS A 5 -17.89 8.70 2.64
C LYS A 5 -17.01 8.96 1.41
N ASN A 6 -17.16 10.12 0.77
CA ASN A 6 -16.38 10.48 -0.41
C ASN A 6 -14.94 10.90 -0.05
N LEU A 7 -14.74 11.37 1.18
CA LEU A 7 -13.42 11.70 1.72
C LEU A 7 -12.61 10.42 2.01
N ASP A 8 -13.27 9.39 2.57
CA ASP A 8 -12.69 8.07 2.82
C ASP A 8 -12.12 7.42 1.55
N PHE A 9 -12.88 7.40 0.44
CA PHE A 9 -12.41 6.82 -0.83
C PHE A 9 -11.21 7.55 -1.45
N ASN A 10 -11.14 8.88 -1.29
CA ASN A 10 -10.00 9.66 -1.76
C ASN A 10 -8.74 9.36 -0.95
N PHE A 11 -8.88 9.13 0.36
CA PHE A 11 -7.78 8.76 1.23
C PHE A 11 -7.26 7.35 0.88
N GLU A 12 -8.15 6.39 0.63
CA GLU A 12 -7.75 5.03 0.23
C GLU A 12 -6.95 4.99 -1.08
N ASN A 13 -7.25 5.87 -2.02
CA ASN A 13 -6.52 5.96 -3.30
C ASN A 13 -5.28 6.85 -3.26
N SER A 14 -4.98 7.47 -2.12
CA SER A 14 -3.79 8.30 -1.99
C SER A 14 -2.52 7.44 -2.05
N PRO A 15 -1.49 7.85 -2.82
CA PRO A 15 -0.22 7.14 -2.86
C PRO A 15 0.52 7.29 -1.53
N VAL A 16 1.08 6.20 -1.04
CA VAL A 16 1.89 6.14 0.19
C VAL A 16 3.09 5.24 -0.02
N LYS A 17 4.16 5.50 0.73
CA LYS A 17 5.40 4.73 0.67
C LYS A 17 5.43 3.61 1.71
N VAL A 18 5.83 2.43 1.26
CA VAL A 18 6.03 1.25 2.11
C VAL A 18 7.39 0.65 1.85
N ILE A 19 7.97 -0.01 2.87
CA ILE A 19 9.17 -0.82 2.75
C ILE A 19 8.76 -2.28 2.86
N ALA A 20 9.17 -3.11 1.90
CA ALA A 20 8.91 -4.55 1.96
C ALA A 20 9.71 -5.19 3.10
N ASN A 21 9.02 -5.92 3.97
CA ASN A 21 9.64 -6.65 5.08
C ASN A 21 10.17 -8.01 4.67
N ARG A 22 9.71 -8.53 3.52
CA ARG A 22 10.09 -9.83 2.95
C ARG A 22 9.80 -9.85 1.45
N ASN A 23 10.44 -10.76 0.74
CA ASN A 23 10.12 -11.03 -0.66
C ASN A 23 8.67 -11.50 -0.80
N CYS A 24 7.94 -10.97 -1.77
CA CYS A 24 6.59 -11.38 -2.10
C CYS A 24 6.41 -11.38 -3.63
N PRO A 25 5.96 -12.49 -4.23
CA PRO A 25 5.70 -12.53 -5.65
C PRO A 25 4.60 -11.54 -6.04
N GLU A 26 4.48 -11.27 -7.33
CA GLU A 26 3.40 -10.46 -7.89
C GLU A 26 2.02 -11.02 -7.47
N ILE A 27 1.16 -10.14 -6.99
CA ILE A 27 -0.21 -10.43 -6.60
C ILE A 27 -1.13 -9.93 -7.71
N LYS A 28 -1.91 -10.84 -8.30
CA LYS A 28 -2.94 -10.50 -9.30
C LYS A 28 -4.32 -10.58 -8.69
N LEU A 29 -5.04 -9.46 -8.77
CA LEU A 29 -6.46 -9.33 -8.46
C LEU A 29 -7.19 -8.91 -9.74
N ALA A 30 -8.52 -9.08 -9.77
CA ALA A 30 -9.31 -8.70 -10.94
C ALA A 30 -9.14 -7.19 -11.24
N GLY A 31 -8.39 -6.88 -12.29
CA GLY A 31 -8.09 -5.50 -12.72
C GLY A 31 -6.98 -4.79 -11.95
N LEU A 32 -6.22 -5.49 -11.10
CA LEU A 32 -5.11 -4.90 -10.35
C LEU A 32 -3.94 -5.87 -10.20
N THR A 33 -2.74 -5.37 -10.48
CA THR A 33 -1.48 -6.07 -10.22
C THR A 33 -0.70 -5.31 -9.16
N VAL A 34 -0.19 -6.01 -8.15
CA VAL A 34 0.54 -5.42 -7.03
C VAL A 34 1.85 -6.19 -6.82
N GLY A 35 2.97 -5.48 -6.74
CA GLY A 35 4.30 -6.09 -6.63
C GLY A 35 4.90 -6.47 -8.00
N PRO A 36 5.89 -7.38 -8.05
CA PRO A 36 6.51 -8.10 -6.94
C PRO A 36 7.22 -7.18 -5.93
N PHE A 37 7.40 -7.67 -4.71
CA PHE A 37 8.12 -6.96 -3.64
C PHE A 37 9.40 -7.70 -3.28
N GLU A 38 10.48 -6.95 -3.14
CA GLU A 38 11.79 -7.44 -2.70
C GLU A 38 12.11 -6.82 -1.34
N GLU A 39 12.57 -7.64 -0.40
CA GLU A 39 12.86 -7.25 0.98
C GLU A 39 13.80 -6.04 1.05
N GLY A 40 13.45 -5.06 1.89
CA GLY A 40 14.22 -3.83 2.10
C GLY A 40 13.96 -2.74 1.07
N ASN A 41 13.35 -3.05 -0.07
CA ASN A 41 13.04 -2.05 -1.09
C ASN A 41 11.80 -1.21 -0.73
N GLU A 42 11.82 0.05 -1.17
CA GLU A 42 10.72 0.99 -1.04
C GLU A 42 9.81 0.95 -2.27
N TYR A 43 8.50 1.00 -2.03
CA TYR A 43 7.48 1.01 -3.07
C TYR A 43 6.42 2.06 -2.75
N GLU A 44 5.89 2.69 -3.79
CA GLU A 44 4.73 3.57 -3.69
C GLU A 44 3.48 2.81 -4.14
N VAL A 45 2.49 2.71 -3.25
CA VAL A 45 1.23 2.01 -3.50
C VAL A 45 0.06 2.82 -2.95
N ARG A 46 -1.17 2.49 -3.36
CA ARG A 46 -2.37 3.11 -2.77
C ARG A 46 -2.48 2.73 -1.29
N TYR A 47 -2.99 3.65 -0.47
CA TYR A 47 -3.11 3.46 0.97
C TYR A 47 -3.85 2.17 1.36
N TRP A 48 -4.93 1.82 0.67
CA TRP A 48 -5.65 0.57 0.95
C TRP A 48 -4.78 -0.67 0.68
N ILE A 49 -3.94 -0.64 -0.35
CA ILE A 49 -2.98 -1.71 -0.67
C ILE A 49 -1.93 -1.78 0.43
N ALA A 50 -1.36 -0.63 0.82
CA ALA A 50 -0.38 -0.55 1.90
C ALA A 50 -0.93 -1.15 3.20
N ARG A 51 -2.18 -0.83 3.56
CA ARG A 51 -2.84 -1.40 4.75
C ARG A 51 -2.92 -2.92 4.71
N GLU A 52 -3.31 -3.50 3.58
CA GLU A 52 -3.41 -4.96 3.44
C GLU A 52 -2.04 -5.65 3.44
N LEU A 53 -1.02 -5.03 2.83
CA LEU A 53 0.37 -5.51 2.87
C LEU A 53 0.92 -5.49 4.31
N VAL A 54 0.65 -4.43 5.07
CA VAL A 54 1.07 -4.28 6.46
C VAL A 54 0.37 -5.29 7.37
N LYS A 55 -0.95 -5.43 7.22
CA LYS A 55 -1.75 -6.42 7.96
C LYS A 55 -1.27 -7.86 7.72
N SER A 56 -0.79 -8.13 6.51
CA SER A 56 -0.24 -9.44 6.12
C SER A 56 1.25 -9.62 6.46
N GLY A 57 1.88 -8.61 7.09
CA GLY A 57 3.30 -8.61 7.43
C GLY A 57 4.26 -8.53 6.24
N ILE A 58 3.76 -8.24 5.03
CA ILE A 58 4.56 -8.17 3.80
C ILE A 58 5.36 -6.87 3.74
N ALA A 59 4.80 -5.77 4.24
CA ALA A 59 5.45 -4.47 4.21
C ALA A 59 5.21 -3.69 5.52
N ARG A 60 5.92 -2.59 5.69
CA ARG A 60 5.69 -1.59 6.74
C ARG A 60 5.58 -0.20 6.11
N PHE A 61 4.79 0.70 6.70
CA PHE A 61 4.79 2.09 6.26
C PHE A 61 6.19 2.69 6.42
N ARG A 62 6.65 3.43 5.42
CA ARG A 62 7.86 4.23 5.55
C ARG A 62 7.57 5.29 6.61
N ALA A 63 8.31 5.29 7.72
CA ALA A 63 8.23 6.38 8.67
C ALA A 63 8.67 7.65 7.93
N GLU A 64 7.80 8.65 7.87
CA GLU A 64 8.17 9.98 7.42
C GLU A 64 9.06 10.56 8.52
N GLU A 65 10.38 10.62 8.29
CA GLU A 65 11.27 11.39 9.17
C GLU A 65 10.79 12.85 9.11
N ARG A 66 10.25 13.30 10.24
CA ARG A 66 9.59 14.59 10.42
C ARG A 66 10.60 15.70 10.70
#